data_AF-A0A954N330-F1
#
_entry.id   AF-A0A954N330-F1
#
_cell.length_a   1.000
_cell.length_b   1.000
_cell.length_c   1.000
_cell.angle_alpha   90.00
_cell.angle_beta   90.00
_cell.angle_gamma   90.00
#
_symmetry.space_group_name_H-M   'P 1'
#
loop_
_entity.id
_entity.type
_entity.pdbx_description
1 polymer ?
#
loop_
_entity_poly.entity_id
_entity_poly.type
_entity_poly.pdbx_seq_one_letter_code
_entity_poly.pdbx_strand_id
1 'polypeptide(L)'
;MKQIFTRCTTLVLMTLAAVTMTPTANAEPATDAQVQELKASVQEAETAQNAAQAAYDEQLAKGKPFRDKIAELRTEIAKATAGLRSAEKDLPPKTEAAKKAVTDRDAQQAVVNTAAEAAKGAAGTDKAAETEKALKDAEAKLAELNKAVETSAAMQKELEEIIAKSKDTLAKAPEEIKTQEAELAKLKPAEDDTQQKLAAATATRIEKQRGLEGALETRGEFVSFSKEIAPVFSKRCLACHNARVAKGRYNMESFAGIIKGGEVGDTVISGKPDDSHLVSVVVDGSMPQDADPLTNEQIDAIEKWITLGAVLDAGLSPDAPLSSIMPKLPQPPAPEKYHVAIPVTAVAISPDGSLVASSGYHEVLIWNAQNGELVRRISNVAERTYGLQFSPDGKLLAVAAGTPGEY
;
A
#
# COMPACT_ATOMS: atom_id res chain seq x y z
N MET A 1 -63.24 -1.67 -48.58
CA MET A 1 -62.42 -2.12 -49.73
C MET A 1 -60.96 -2.14 -49.29
N LYS A 2 -60.50 -3.29 -48.78
CA LYS A 2 -59.39 -4.08 -49.37
C LYS A 2 -58.20 -3.23 -49.83
N GLN A 3 -57.19 -3.09 -48.97
CA GLN A 3 -55.82 -3.31 -49.39
C GLN A 3 -55.10 -4.17 -48.36
N ILE A 4 -54.62 -5.28 -48.88
CA ILE A 4 -53.91 -6.37 -48.23
C ILE A 4 -52.44 -5.97 -48.26
N PHE A 5 -51.82 -5.76 -47.09
CA PHE A 5 -50.36 -5.73 -46.98
C PHE A 5 -49.93 -6.98 -46.23
N THR A 6 -49.56 -7.97 -47.03
CA THR A 6 -48.85 -9.19 -46.66
C THR A 6 -47.49 -8.78 -46.06
N ARG A 7 -47.34 -8.84 -44.74
CA ARG A 7 -46.00 -8.88 -44.12
C ARG A 7 -45.58 -10.33 -44.01
N CYS A 8 -44.58 -10.69 -44.82
CA CYS A 8 -43.86 -11.94 -44.78
C CYS A 8 -43.30 -12.20 -43.37
N THR A 9 -43.79 -13.26 -42.76
CA THR A 9 -43.22 -13.94 -41.60
C THR A 9 -41.87 -14.54 -42.02
N THR A 10 -40.76 -13.87 -41.72
CA THR A 10 -39.44 -14.53 -41.77
C THR A 10 -39.11 -14.99 -40.37
N LEU A 11 -39.46 -16.25 -40.11
CA LEU A 11 -39.09 -16.99 -38.92
C LEU A 11 -37.59 -17.28 -39.01
N VAL A 12 -36.76 -16.47 -38.35
CA VAL A 12 -35.34 -16.78 -38.17
C VAL A 12 -35.27 -17.88 -37.11
N LEU A 13 -35.21 -19.14 -37.54
CA LEU A 13 -34.73 -20.23 -36.70
C LEU A 13 -33.24 -19.95 -36.43
N MET A 14 -32.94 -19.28 -35.32
CA MET A 14 -31.63 -19.39 -34.71
C MET A 14 -31.54 -20.78 -34.10
N THR A 15 -30.92 -21.71 -34.82
CA THR A 15 -30.40 -22.94 -34.25
C THR A 15 -29.39 -22.56 -33.15
N LEU A 16 -29.84 -22.60 -31.91
CA LEU A 16 -28.97 -22.60 -30.74
C LEU A 16 -28.18 -23.91 -30.80
N ALA A 17 -26.98 -23.88 -31.38
CA ALA A 17 -26.02 -24.95 -31.17
C ALA A 17 -25.67 -24.93 -29.68
N ALA A 18 -26.19 -25.90 -28.94
CA ALA A 18 -25.75 -26.18 -27.59
C ALA A 18 -24.26 -26.49 -27.67
N VAL A 19 -23.43 -25.52 -27.25
CA VAL A 19 -22.03 -25.78 -26.92
C VAL A 19 -22.08 -26.59 -25.64
N THR A 20 -22.12 -27.92 -25.79
CA THR A 20 -21.80 -28.81 -24.70
C THR A 20 -20.33 -28.58 -24.40
N MET A 21 -20.05 -27.80 -23.35
CA MET A 21 -18.71 -27.77 -22.75
C MET A 21 -18.47 -29.13 -22.13
N THR A 22 -17.84 -30.02 -22.90
CA THR A 22 -17.17 -31.18 -22.34
C THR A 22 -16.02 -30.68 -21.45
N PRO A 23 -15.80 -31.28 -20.27
CA PRO A 23 -14.63 -30.98 -19.47
C PRO A 23 -13.40 -31.38 -20.30
N THR A 24 -12.57 -30.41 -20.66
CA THR A 24 -11.32 -30.63 -21.40
C THR A 24 -10.28 -31.24 -20.46
N ALA A 25 -10.37 -32.55 -20.25
CA ALA A 25 -9.21 -33.36 -19.93
C ALA A 25 -8.63 -33.85 -21.27
N ASN A 26 -7.36 -33.50 -21.53
CA ASN A 26 -6.56 -33.80 -22.72
C ASN A 26 -6.65 -32.79 -23.88
N ALA A 27 -6.22 -31.54 -23.63
CA ALA A 27 -5.61 -30.79 -24.71
C ALA A 27 -4.25 -31.44 -25.04
N GLU A 28 -3.93 -31.60 -26.33
CA GLU A 28 -2.60 -32.09 -26.73
C GLU A 28 -1.50 -31.16 -26.19
N PRO A 29 -0.35 -31.70 -25.72
CA PRO A 29 0.77 -30.87 -25.28
C PRO A 29 1.21 -29.89 -26.37
N ALA A 30 1.50 -28.66 -25.98
CA ALA A 30 1.98 -27.65 -26.93
C ALA A 30 3.29 -28.09 -27.62
N THR A 31 3.33 -27.95 -28.94
CA THR A 31 4.51 -28.27 -29.75
C THR A 31 5.68 -27.33 -29.45
N ASP A 32 6.91 -27.75 -29.74
CA ASP A 32 8.10 -26.89 -29.61
C ASP A 32 7.98 -25.60 -30.43
N ALA A 33 7.40 -25.68 -31.63
CA ALA A 33 7.16 -24.51 -32.47
C ALA A 33 6.24 -23.49 -31.78
N GLN A 34 5.13 -23.95 -31.20
CA GLN A 34 4.19 -23.09 -30.47
C GLN A 34 4.84 -22.45 -29.24
N VAL A 35 5.63 -23.22 -28.47
CA VAL A 35 6.33 -22.69 -27.29
C VAL A 35 7.38 -21.65 -27.70
N GLN A 36 8.13 -21.88 -28.78
CA GLN A 36 9.11 -20.90 -29.26
C GLN A 36 8.44 -19.62 -29.77
N GLU A 37 7.32 -19.73 -30.46
CA GLU A 37 6.52 -18.57 -30.87
C GLU A 37 6.00 -17.77 -29.67
N LEU A 38 5.47 -18.45 -28.64
CA LEU A 38 5.01 -17.81 -27.40
C LEU A 38 6.17 -17.13 -26.65
N LYS A 39 7.35 -17.78 -26.56
CA LYS A 39 8.55 -17.18 -25.96
C LYS A 39 8.99 -15.92 -26.71
N ALA A 40 8.99 -15.95 -28.05
CA ALA A 40 9.29 -14.77 -28.85
C ALA A 40 8.27 -13.64 -28.62
N SER A 41 6.98 -13.98 -28.54
CA SER A 41 5.91 -13.00 -28.25
C SER A 41 6.04 -12.39 -26.86
N VAL A 42 6.43 -13.17 -25.84
CA VAL A 42 6.74 -12.65 -24.49
C VAL A 42 7.92 -11.69 -24.53
N GLN A 43 9.01 -12.06 -25.21
CA GLN A 43 10.21 -11.22 -25.30
C GLN A 43 9.93 -9.87 -25.98
N GLU A 44 9.11 -9.87 -27.04
CA GLU A 44 8.66 -8.65 -27.70
C GLU A 44 7.83 -7.78 -26.75
N ALA A 45 6.86 -8.37 -26.04
CA ALA A 45 6.02 -7.66 -25.09
C ALA A 45 6.81 -7.11 -23.88
N GLU A 46 7.83 -7.83 -23.42
CA GLU A 46 8.76 -7.37 -22.38
C GLU A 46 9.60 -6.19 -22.88
N THR A 47 10.11 -6.25 -24.10
CA THR A 47 10.83 -5.13 -24.72
C THR A 47 9.95 -3.88 -24.81
N ALA A 48 8.69 -4.04 -25.21
CA ALA A 48 7.70 -2.97 -25.25
C ALA A 48 7.38 -2.39 -23.86
N GLN A 49 7.23 -3.26 -22.85
CA GLN A 49 7.02 -2.82 -21.45
C GLN A 49 8.22 -2.03 -20.93
N ASN A 50 9.44 -2.52 -21.16
CA ASN A 50 10.67 -1.85 -20.72
C ASN A 50 10.83 -0.47 -21.38
N ALA A 51 10.50 -0.35 -22.67
CA ALA A 51 10.48 0.93 -23.36
C ALA A 51 9.41 1.88 -22.78
N ALA A 52 8.22 1.38 -22.46
CA ALA A 52 7.17 2.17 -21.82
C ALA A 52 7.55 2.61 -20.40
N GLN A 53 8.24 1.76 -19.63
CA GLN A 53 8.76 2.07 -18.30
C GLN A 53 9.79 3.20 -18.38
N ALA A 54 10.77 3.08 -19.29
CA ALA A 54 11.78 4.12 -19.49
C ALA A 54 11.16 5.47 -19.87
N ALA A 55 10.12 5.47 -20.73
CA ALA A 55 9.40 6.68 -21.08
C ALA A 55 8.66 7.31 -19.89
N TYR A 56 8.04 6.50 -19.02
CA TYR A 56 7.38 6.97 -17.81
C TYR A 56 8.40 7.55 -16.81
N ASP A 57 9.52 6.85 -16.58
CA ASP A 57 10.60 7.30 -15.69
C ASP A 57 11.20 8.63 -16.17
N GLU A 58 11.35 8.83 -17.48
CA GLU A 58 11.79 10.09 -18.06
C GLU A 58 10.83 11.24 -17.72
N GLN A 59 9.50 11.01 -17.78
CA GLN A 59 8.52 12.03 -17.38
C GLN A 59 8.57 12.31 -15.88
N LEU A 60 8.69 11.28 -15.05
CA LEU A 60 8.87 11.45 -13.60
C LEU A 60 10.13 12.24 -13.25
N ALA A 61 11.22 12.01 -13.99
CA ALA A 61 12.47 12.75 -13.82
C ALA A 61 12.32 14.24 -14.12
N LYS A 62 11.50 14.63 -15.12
CA LYS A 62 11.20 16.03 -15.43
C LYS A 62 10.46 16.73 -14.28
N GLY A 63 9.56 16.02 -13.59
CA GLY A 63 8.84 16.54 -12.44
C GLY A 63 9.64 16.56 -11.12
N LYS A 64 10.73 15.79 -11.03
CA LYS A 64 11.50 15.62 -9.79
C LYS A 64 12.03 16.94 -9.20
N PRO A 65 12.65 17.87 -9.96
CA PRO A 65 13.17 19.12 -9.39
C PRO A 65 12.09 19.97 -8.73
N PHE A 66 10.90 20.03 -9.31
CA PHE A 66 9.77 20.78 -8.75
C PHE A 66 9.24 20.13 -7.47
N ARG A 67 9.10 18.79 -7.45
CA ARG A 67 8.69 18.03 -6.26
C ARG A 67 9.69 18.21 -5.11
N ASP A 68 10.99 18.11 -5.40
CA ASP A 68 12.06 18.32 -4.42
C ASP A 68 12.02 19.75 -3.87
N LYS A 69 11.84 20.75 -4.74
CA LYS A 69 11.74 22.15 -4.31
C LYS A 69 10.52 22.41 -3.43
N ILE A 70 9.37 21.82 -3.76
CA ILE A 70 8.16 21.90 -2.92
C ILE A 70 8.42 21.26 -1.54
N ALA A 71 9.08 20.11 -1.49
CA ALA A 71 9.40 19.44 -0.23
C ALA A 71 10.38 20.28 0.64
N GLU A 72 11.38 20.89 0.02
CA GLU A 72 12.29 21.84 0.67
C GLU A 72 11.52 23.03 1.25
N LEU A 73 10.72 23.72 0.44
CA LEU A 73 9.93 24.89 0.88
C LEU A 73 8.95 24.54 2.00
N ARG A 74 8.31 23.36 1.95
CA ARG A 74 7.44 22.88 3.04
C ARG A 74 8.22 22.66 4.34
N THR A 75 9.45 22.17 4.25
CA THR A 75 10.34 22.01 5.41
C THR A 75 10.75 23.38 5.97
N GLU A 76 11.05 24.35 5.11
CA GLU A 76 11.36 25.72 5.53
C GLU A 76 10.18 26.40 6.21
N ILE A 77 8.96 26.26 5.67
CA ILE A 77 7.73 26.75 6.29
C ILE A 77 7.53 26.13 7.67
N ALA A 78 7.71 24.81 7.81
CA ALA A 78 7.58 24.13 9.09
C ALA A 78 8.59 24.68 10.13
N LYS A 79 9.85 24.86 9.72
CA LYS A 79 10.90 25.44 10.58
C LYS A 79 10.61 26.90 10.94
N ALA A 80 10.19 27.71 9.99
CA ALA A 80 9.82 29.12 10.21
C ALA A 80 8.62 29.24 11.15
N THR A 81 7.62 28.36 11.00
CA THR A 81 6.43 28.34 11.87
C THR A 81 6.80 27.98 13.31
N ALA A 82 7.62 26.94 13.49
CA ALA A 82 8.12 26.55 14.81
C ALA A 82 9.00 27.64 15.45
N GLY A 83 9.90 28.23 14.66
CA GLY A 83 10.77 29.34 15.08
C GLY A 83 9.98 30.57 15.50
N LEU A 84 9.01 30.99 14.69
CA LEU A 84 8.14 32.13 14.99
C LEU A 84 7.35 31.89 16.28
N ARG A 85 6.76 30.70 16.45
CA ARG A 85 6.00 30.36 17.65
C ARG A 85 6.86 30.38 18.92
N SER A 86 8.09 29.87 18.85
CA SER A 86 9.03 29.94 19.98
C SER A 86 9.42 31.38 20.27
N ALA A 87 9.77 32.14 19.22
CA ALA A 87 10.24 33.51 19.35
C ALA A 87 9.16 34.47 19.87
N GLU A 88 7.91 34.33 19.43
CA GLU A 88 6.78 35.12 19.94
C GLU A 88 6.46 34.81 21.41
N LYS A 89 6.74 33.59 21.87
CA LYS A 89 6.61 33.21 23.28
C LYS A 89 7.74 33.80 24.13
N ASP A 90 8.96 33.78 23.63
CA ASP A 90 10.16 34.13 24.40
C ASP A 90 10.47 35.64 24.36
N LEU A 91 9.99 36.37 23.35
CA LEU A 91 10.31 37.80 23.17
C LEU A 91 9.76 38.68 24.29
N PRO A 92 8.48 38.59 24.69
CA PRO A 92 7.96 39.45 25.76
C PRO A 92 8.74 39.35 27.09
N PRO A 93 9.01 38.16 27.67
CA PRO A 93 9.78 38.08 28.91
C PRO A 93 11.24 38.51 28.75
N LYS A 94 11.86 38.28 27.58
CA LYS A 94 13.25 38.71 27.31
C LYS A 94 13.36 40.22 27.13
N THR A 95 12.39 40.84 26.49
CA THR A 95 12.29 42.30 26.35
C THR A 95 12.11 42.98 27.71
N GLU A 96 11.25 42.44 28.58
CA GLU A 96 11.09 42.97 29.94
C GLU A 96 12.36 42.75 30.80
N ALA A 97 13.03 41.61 30.66
CA ALA A 97 14.32 41.37 31.31
C ALA A 97 15.41 42.35 30.84
N ALA A 98 15.47 42.65 29.54
CA ALA A 98 16.41 43.62 28.97
C ALA A 98 16.14 45.04 29.50
N LYS A 99 14.87 45.49 29.53
CA LYS A 99 14.49 46.77 30.14
C LYS A 99 14.90 46.85 31.62
N LYS A 100 14.61 45.79 32.38
CA LYS A 100 14.98 45.72 33.80
C LYS A 100 16.49 45.79 33.99
N ALA A 101 17.28 45.07 33.19
CA ALA A 101 18.74 45.10 33.26
C ALA A 101 19.30 46.51 33.02
N VAL A 102 18.72 47.26 32.08
CA VAL A 102 19.09 48.67 31.82
C VAL A 102 18.79 49.55 33.03
N THR A 103 17.58 49.44 33.60
CA THR A 103 17.19 50.19 34.81
C THR A 103 18.09 49.86 36.01
N ASP A 104 18.41 48.58 36.22
CA ASP A 104 19.28 48.12 37.31
C ASP A 104 20.71 48.66 37.13
N ARG A 105 21.24 48.65 35.90
CA ARG A 105 22.53 49.26 35.55
C ARG A 105 22.53 50.77 35.84
N ASP A 106 21.50 51.49 35.41
CA ASP A 106 21.42 52.95 35.59
C ASP A 106 21.36 53.33 37.07
N ALA A 107 20.61 52.56 37.86
CA ALA A 107 20.59 52.70 39.30
C ALA A 107 21.97 52.44 39.92
N GLN A 108 22.68 51.39 39.49
CA GLN A 108 24.03 51.08 39.99
C GLN A 108 25.07 52.13 39.56
N GLN A 109 24.93 52.71 38.38
CA GLN A 109 25.78 53.81 37.91
C GLN A 109 25.64 55.04 38.82
N ALA A 110 24.43 55.36 39.28
CA ALA A 110 24.21 56.42 40.24
C ALA A 110 24.91 56.13 41.59
N VAL A 111 24.88 54.87 42.05
CA VAL A 111 25.60 54.43 43.26
C VAL A 111 27.12 54.60 43.10
N VAL A 112 27.69 54.22 41.95
CA VAL A 112 29.11 54.44 41.63
C VAL A 112 29.46 55.93 41.69
N ASN A 113 28.62 56.80 41.11
CA ASN A 113 28.84 58.24 41.12
C ASN A 113 28.86 58.79 42.57
N THR A 114 27.90 58.39 43.41
CA THR A 114 27.87 58.78 44.83
C THR A 114 29.06 58.24 45.62
N ALA A 115 29.46 56.98 45.39
CA ALA A 115 30.63 56.39 46.03
C ALA A 115 31.94 57.09 45.63
N ALA A 116 32.05 57.52 44.36
CA ALA A 116 33.20 58.25 43.86
C ALA A 116 33.32 59.64 44.49
N GLU A 117 32.19 60.34 44.70
CA GLU A 117 32.16 61.61 45.43
C GLU A 117 32.55 61.42 46.91
N ALA A 118 32.03 60.38 47.57
CA ALA A 118 32.36 60.06 48.96
C ALA A 118 33.85 59.71 49.14
N ALA A 119 34.43 58.91 48.24
CA ALA A 119 35.85 58.56 48.26
C ALA A 119 36.75 59.79 48.03
N LYS A 120 36.38 60.71 47.13
CA LYS A 120 37.08 61.98 46.94
C LYS A 120 37.02 62.85 48.20
N GLY A 121 35.88 62.92 48.87
CA GLY A 121 35.68 63.72 50.08
C GLY A 121 36.39 63.17 51.32
N ALA A 122 36.62 61.85 51.40
CA ALA A 122 37.28 61.20 52.52
C ALA A 122 38.82 61.12 52.38
N ALA A 123 39.38 61.67 51.31
CA ALA A 123 40.83 61.63 51.04
C ALA A 123 41.63 62.26 52.20
N GLY A 124 42.56 61.48 52.78
CA GLY A 124 43.37 61.92 53.92
C GLY A 124 42.70 61.79 55.29
N THR A 125 41.51 61.17 55.37
CA THR A 125 40.81 60.88 56.63
C THR A 125 40.87 59.39 56.98
N ASP A 126 40.56 59.06 58.23
CA ASP A 126 40.49 57.69 58.77
C ASP A 126 39.48 56.79 58.00
N LYS A 127 38.57 57.39 57.21
CA LYS A 127 37.53 56.71 56.42
C LYS A 127 37.92 56.47 54.94
N ALA A 128 39.11 56.88 54.52
CA ALA A 128 39.56 56.77 53.12
C ALA A 128 39.53 55.32 52.60
N ALA A 129 40.01 54.36 53.39
CA ALA A 129 40.07 52.95 52.99
C ALA A 129 38.68 52.31 52.83
N GLU A 130 37.72 52.69 53.68
CA GLU A 130 36.35 52.17 53.65
C GLU A 130 35.58 52.68 52.42
N THR A 131 35.69 53.97 52.14
CA THR A 131 35.03 54.61 50.98
C THR A 131 35.65 54.16 49.65
N GLU A 132 36.96 53.91 49.60
CA GLU A 132 37.62 53.34 48.42
C GLU A 132 37.20 51.88 48.15
N LYS A 133 37.04 51.06 49.19
CA LYS A 133 36.52 49.70 49.05
C LYS A 133 35.08 49.70 48.53
N ALA A 134 34.22 50.59 49.07
CA ALA A 134 32.84 50.72 48.63
C ALA A 134 32.73 51.15 47.15
N LEU A 135 33.62 52.03 46.68
CA LEU A 135 33.71 52.39 45.26
C LEU A 135 34.08 51.19 44.39
N LYS A 136 35.12 50.41 44.76
CA LYS A 136 35.53 49.21 44.00
C LYS A 136 34.42 48.15 43.95
N ASP A 137 33.74 47.92 45.07
CA ASP A 137 32.61 46.97 45.15
C ASP A 137 31.44 47.44 44.25
N ALA A 138 31.17 48.76 44.21
CA ALA A 138 30.14 49.34 43.35
C ALA A 138 30.49 49.27 41.86
N GLU A 139 31.75 49.51 41.49
CA GLU A 139 32.27 49.41 40.11
C GLU A 139 32.26 47.96 39.61
N ALA A 140 32.63 46.99 40.45
CA ALA A 140 32.58 45.57 40.11
C ALA A 140 31.13 45.12 39.79
N LYS A 141 30.17 45.56 40.59
CA LYS A 141 28.74 45.28 40.37
C LYS A 141 28.19 45.98 39.11
N LEU A 142 28.65 47.19 38.81
CA LEU A 142 28.30 47.88 37.57
C LEU A 142 28.83 47.13 36.33
N ALA A 143 30.06 46.61 36.40
CA ALA A 143 30.63 45.80 35.32
C ALA A 143 29.83 44.52 35.06
N GLU A 144 29.34 43.86 36.10
CA GLU A 144 28.45 42.69 35.99
C GLU A 144 27.11 43.06 35.32
N LEU A 145 26.48 44.16 35.73
CA LEU A 145 25.23 44.64 35.15
C LEU A 145 25.39 45.08 33.69
N ASN A 146 26.51 45.70 33.31
CA ASN A 146 26.81 46.02 31.93
C ASN A 146 26.86 44.76 31.04
N LYS A 147 27.52 43.70 31.52
CA LYS A 147 27.55 42.40 30.82
C LYS A 147 26.16 41.76 30.70
N ALA A 148 25.32 41.89 31.73
CA ALA A 148 23.95 41.39 31.71
C ALA A 148 23.06 42.16 30.72
N VAL A 149 23.25 43.48 30.59
CA VAL A 149 22.57 44.33 29.59
C VAL A 149 22.99 43.92 28.17
N GLU A 150 24.29 43.76 27.91
CA GLU A 150 24.81 43.31 26.62
C GLU A 150 24.25 41.94 26.22
N THR A 151 24.25 40.99 27.16
CA THR A 151 23.72 39.64 26.93
C THR A 151 22.22 39.67 26.61
N SER A 152 21.45 40.45 27.38
CA SER A 152 19.99 40.55 27.19
C SER A 152 19.64 41.22 25.87
N ALA A 153 20.40 42.27 25.47
CA ALA A 153 20.23 42.94 24.19
C ALA A 153 20.59 42.01 23.01
N ALA A 154 21.63 41.20 23.14
CA ALA A 154 22.00 40.22 22.11
C ALA A 154 20.92 39.14 21.93
N MET A 155 20.37 38.59 23.02
CA MET A 155 19.28 37.61 22.96
C MET A 155 18.02 38.20 22.34
N GLN A 156 17.66 39.45 22.69
CA GLN A 156 16.50 40.12 22.10
C GLN A 156 16.68 40.32 20.58
N LYS A 157 17.86 40.78 20.15
CA LYS A 157 18.19 40.98 18.74
C LYS A 157 18.12 39.67 17.95
N GLU A 158 18.69 38.58 18.47
CA GLU A 158 18.63 37.26 17.83
C GLU A 158 17.18 36.81 17.61
N LEU A 159 16.32 37.05 18.61
CA LEU A 159 14.92 36.66 18.54
C LEU A 159 14.12 37.51 17.54
N GLU A 160 14.40 38.80 17.48
CA GLU A 160 13.84 39.72 16.48
C GLU A 160 14.27 39.32 15.05
N GLU A 161 15.53 38.92 14.85
CA GLU A 161 16.03 38.40 13.58
C GLU A 161 15.34 37.08 13.19
N ILE A 162 15.13 36.17 14.14
CA ILE A 162 14.37 34.92 13.91
C ILE A 162 12.94 35.23 13.48
N ILE A 163 12.26 36.17 14.14
CA ILE A 163 10.89 36.58 13.81
C ILE A 163 10.84 37.18 12.40
N ALA A 164 11.75 38.11 12.10
CA ALA A 164 11.80 38.77 10.80
C ALA A 164 12.02 37.76 9.67
N LYS A 165 13.00 36.87 9.82
CA LYS A 165 13.29 35.81 8.84
C LYS A 165 12.12 34.84 8.70
N SER A 166 11.53 34.41 9.80
CA SER A 166 10.41 33.47 9.78
C SER A 166 9.18 34.07 9.08
N LYS A 167 8.87 35.35 9.33
CA LYS A 167 7.78 36.06 8.65
C LYS A 167 8.03 36.21 7.15
N ASP A 168 9.27 36.52 6.76
CA ASP A 168 9.65 36.61 5.34
C ASP A 168 9.47 35.28 4.61
N THR A 169 9.96 34.18 5.20
CA THR A 169 9.77 32.83 4.65
C THR A 169 8.29 32.48 4.53
N LEU A 170 7.48 32.72 5.57
CA LEU A 170 6.05 32.42 5.56
C LEU A 170 5.26 33.27 4.56
N ALA A 171 5.74 34.45 4.20
CA ALA A 171 5.11 35.29 3.18
C ALA A 171 5.45 34.84 1.75
N LYS A 172 6.68 34.39 1.49
CA LYS A 172 7.16 34.09 0.13
C LYS A 172 6.99 32.63 -0.29
N ALA A 173 7.31 31.70 0.62
CA ALA A 173 7.35 30.27 0.29
C ALA A 173 6.01 29.71 -0.24
N PRO A 174 4.82 30.15 0.24
CA PRO A 174 3.55 29.67 -0.32
C PRO A 174 3.34 30.01 -1.80
N GLU A 175 3.69 31.23 -2.24
CA GLU A 175 3.58 31.63 -3.64
C GLU A 175 4.62 30.91 -4.52
N GLU A 176 5.81 30.64 -3.97
CA GLU A 176 6.81 29.83 -4.66
C GLU A 176 6.35 28.38 -4.84
N ILE A 177 5.78 27.76 -3.78
CA ILE A 177 5.17 26.43 -3.86
C ILE A 177 4.09 26.40 -4.96
N LYS A 178 3.19 27.38 -4.96
CA LYS A 178 2.13 27.48 -5.97
C LYS A 178 2.70 27.57 -7.39
N THR A 179 3.81 28.28 -7.56
CA THR A 179 4.53 28.36 -8.85
C THR A 179 5.09 27.00 -9.26
N GLN A 180 5.76 26.28 -8.34
CA GLN A 180 6.28 24.93 -8.63
C GLN A 180 5.14 23.93 -8.91
N GLU A 181 4.03 24.01 -8.19
CA GLU A 181 2.84 23.17 -8.40
C GLU A 181 2.21 23.44 -9.77
N ALA A 182 2.21 24.69 -10.24
CA ALA A 182 1.76 25.02 -11.59
C ALA A 182 2.66 24.43 -12.68
N GLU A 183 3.98 24.38 -12.48
CA GLU A 183 4.90 23.70 -13.40
C GLU A 183 4.67 22.18 -13.41
N LEU A 184 4.46 21.55 -12.24
CA LEU A 184 4.08 20.14 -12.16
C LEU A 184 2.76 19.84 -12.86
N ALA A 185 1.77 20.72 -12.72
CA ALA A 185 0.47 20.56 -13.37
C ALA A 185 0.59 20.53 -14.91
N LYS A 186 1.58 21.21 -15.50
CA LYS A 186 1.85 21.15 -16.95
C LYS A 186 2.43 19.80 -17.39
N LEU A 187 3.17 19.12 -16.51
CA LEU A 187 3.78 17.82 -16.80
C LEU A 187 2.80 16.66 -16.60
N LYS A 188 1.79 16.85 -15.74
CA LYS A 188 0.83 15.81 -15.37
C LYS A 188 0.16 15.09 -16.54
N PRO A 189 -0.32 15.75 -17.62
CA PRO A 189 -0.91 15.03 -18.75
C PRO A 189 0.05 14.04 -19.42
N ALA A 190 1.34 14.38 -19.52
CA ALA A 190 2.35 13.50 -20.11
C ALA A 190 2.75 12.36 -19.15
N GLU A 191 2.84 12.63 -17.84
CA GLU A 191 3.03 11.60 -16.82
C GLU A 191 1.85 10.60 -16.84
N ASP A 192 0.60 11.08 -16.90
CA ASP A 192 -0.61 10.24 -16.92
C ASP A 192 -0.70 9.40 -18.22
N ASP A 193 -0.39 9.98 -19.38
CA ASP A 193 -0.36 9.25 -20.67
C ASP A 193 0.71 8.14 -20.69
N THR A 194 1.92 8.45 -20.22
CA THR A 194 3.01 7.45 -20.16
C THR A 194 2.73 6.37 -19.12
N GLN A 195 2.10 6.72 -17.99
CA GLN A 195 1.62 5.74 -17.01
C GLN A 195 0.57 4.80 -17.61
N GLN A 196 -0.39 5.33 -18.37
CA GLN A 196 -1.41 4.52 -19.03
C GLN A 196 -0.79 3.58 -20.07
N LYS A 197 0.19 4.05 -20.85
CA LYS A 197 0.93 3.22 -21.82
C LYS A 197 1.72 2.12 -21.15
N LEU A 198 2.40 2.41 -20.04
CA LEU A 198 3.09 1.41 -19.22
C LEU A 198 2.12 0.36 -18.67
N ALA A 199 0.96 0.77 -18.16
CA ALA A 199 -0.06 -0.15 -17.68
C ALA A 199 -0.58 -1.06 -18.79
N ALA A 200 -0.84 -0.51 -19.98
CA ALA A 200 -1.27 -1.29 -21.15
C ALA A 200 -0.20 -2.29 -21.60
N ALA A 201 1.06 -1.86 -21.73
CA ALA A 201 2.17 -2.74 -22.11
C ALA A 201 2.41 -3.85 -21.07
N THR A 202 2.29 -3.52 -19.78
CA THR A 202 2.37 -4.49 -18.68
C THR A 202 1.26 -5.53 -18.78
N ALA A 203 0.02 -5.11 -19.04
CA ALA A 203 -1.10 -6.01 -19.23
C ALA A 203 -0.90 -6.96 -20.42
N THR A 204 -0.41 -6.44 -21.55
CA THR A 204 -0.08 -7.25 -22.73
C THR A 204 1.02 -8.28 -22.41
N ARG A 205 2.11 -7.87 -21.73
CA ARG A 205 3.16 -8.82 -21.32
C ARG A 205 2.62 -9.93 -20.43
N ILE A 206 1.79 -9.59 -19.44
CA ILE A 206 1.16 -10.58 -18.55
C ILE A 206 0.29 -11.56 -19.36
N GLU A 207 -0.52 -11.07 -20.29
CA GLU A 207 -1.34 -11.92 -21.16
C GLU A 207 -0.47 -12.90 -21.97
N LYS A 208 0.60 -12.41 -22.61
CA LYS A 208 1.53 -13.26 -23.36
C LYS A 208 2.22 -14.29 -22.47
N GLN A 209 2.67 -13.88 -21.28
CA GLN A 209 3.31 -14.75 -20.33
C GLN A 209 2.36 -15.85 -19.83
N ARG A 210 1.09 -15.53 -19.54
CA ARG A 210 0.08 -16.54 -19.18
C ARG A 210 -0.17 -17.55 -20.29
N GLY A 211 -0.14 -17.10 -21.55
CA GLY A 211 -0.21 -17.98 -22.71
C GLY A 211 0.96 -18.97 -22.77
N LEU A 212 2.18 -18.49 -22.51
CA LEU A 212 3.37 -19.32 -22.41
C LEU A 212 3.31 -20.29 -21.23
N GLU A 213 2.93 -19.82 -20.04
CA GLU A 213 2.76 -20.64 -18.83
C GLU A 213 1.76 -21.77 -19.06
N GLY A 214 0.61 -21.47 -19.66
CA GLY A 214 -0.38 -22.49 -20.02
C GLY A 214 0.16 -23.52 -21.01
N ALA A 215 0.93 -23.10 -22.03
CA ALA A 215 1.56 -24.02 -22.96
C ALA A 215 2.60 -24.93 -22.28
N LEU A 216 3.42 -24.38 -21.38
CA LEU A 216 4.40 -25.14 -20.60
C LEU A 216 3.73 -26.08 -19.58
N GLU A 217 2.59 -25.67 -19.00
CA GLU A 217 1.77 -26.49 -18.10
C GLU A 217 1.30 -27.77 -18.84
N THR A 218 0.82 -27.66 -20.09
CA THR A 218 0.44 -28.84 -20.90
C THR A 218 1.59 -29.81 -21.22
N ARG A 219 2.84 -29.32 -21.13
CA ARG A 219 4.06 -30.11 -21.34
C ARG A 219 4.65 -30.62 -20.03
N GLY A 220 4.10 -30.23 -18.88
CA GLY A 220 4.67 -30.49 -17.57
C GLY A 220 5.99 -29.75 -17.31
N GLU A 221 6.28 -28.68 -18.06
CA GLU A 221 7.47 -27.84 -17.95
C GLU A 221 7.22 -26.57 -17.12
N PHE A 222 6.01 -26.42 -16.58
CA PHE A 222 5.62 -25.36 -15.66
C PHE A 222 4.68 -25.95 -14.59
N VAL A 223 4.82 -25.48 -13.36
CA VAL A 223 3.92 -25.80 -12.24
C VAL A 223 3.35 -24.49 -11.74
N SER A 224 2.02 -24.37 -11.74
CA SER A 224 1.33 -23.16 -11.32
C SER A 224 1.39 -23.04 -9.80
N PHE A 225 2.05 -22.00 -9.29
CA PHE A 225 2.08 -21.77 -7.85
C PHE A 225 0.67 -21.57 -7.30
N SER A 226 -0.12 -20.72 -7.94
CA SER A 226 -1.48 -20.41 -7.50
C SER A 226 -2.42 -21.61 -7.52
N LYS A 227 -2.35 -22.46 -8.55
CA LYS A 227 -3.27 -23.60 -8.71
C LYS A 227 -2.83 -24.85 -7.96
N GLU A 228 -1.53 -25.12 -7.88
CA GLU A 228 -1.01 -26.42 -7.42
C GLU A 228 -0.33 -26.32 -6.06
N ILE A 229 0.44 -25.25 -5.81
CA ILE A 229 1.31 -25.15 -4.62
C ILE A 229 0.65 -24.38 -3.47
N ALA A 230 0.07 -23.22 -3.77
CA ALA A 230 -0.60 -22.37 -2.79
C ALA A 230 -1.71 -23.12 -2.03
N PRO A 231 -2.54 -24.00 -2.64
CA PRO A 231 -3.51 -24.81 -1.89
C PRO A 231 -2.87 -25.76 -0.89
N VAL A 232 -1.72 -26.38 -1.23
CA VAL A 232 -0.98 -27.24 -0.32
C VAL A 232 -0.49 -26.44 0.88
N PHE A 233 0.17 -25.30 0.64
CA PHE A 233 0.67 -24.44 1.73
C PHE A 233 -0.46 -23.85 2.57
N SER A 234 -1.54 -23.41 1.94
CA SER A 234 -2.71 -22.88 2.64
C SER A 234 -3.31 -23.92 3.58
N LYS A 235 -3.42 -25.17 3.14
CA LYS A 235 -4.07 -26.24 3.90
C LYS A 235 -3.16 -26.89 4.94
N ARG A 236 -1.87 -27.05 4.63
CA ARG A 236 -0.94 -27.84 5.45
C ARG A 236 -0.03 -26.98 6.33
N CYS A 237 0.19 -25.71 6.01
CA CYS A 237 1.22 -24.89 6.65
C CYS A 237 0.67 -23.67 7.40
N LEU A 238 -0.37 -23.01 6.87
CA LEU A 238 -0.86 -21.74 7.42
C LEU A 238 -1.43 -21.82 8.84
N ALA A 239 -1.85 -22.99 9.32
CA ALA A 239 -2.31 -23.12 10.70
C ALA A 239 -1.23 -22.72 11.72
N CYS A 240 0.05 -22.94 11.41
CA CYS A 240 1.19 -22.62 12.27
C CYS A 240 2.11 -21.50 11.72
N HIS A 241 2.23 -21.37 10.40
CA HIS A 241 3.12 -20.43 9.73
C HIS A 241 2.36 -19.23 9.14
N ASN A 242 1.66 -18.49 9.99
CA ASN A 242 0.91 -17.28 9.63
C ASN A 242 1.43 -16.05 10.38
N ALA A 243 0.94 -14.86 10.07
CA ALA A 243 1.44 -13.61 10.68
C ALA A 243 1.24 -13.55 12.20
N ARG A 244 0.27 -14.28 12.74
CA ARG A 244 -0.08 -14.27 14.18
C ARG A 244 0.73 -15.28 14.99
N VAL A 245 0.91 -16.48 14.45
CA VAL A 245 1.59 -17.60 15.15
C VAL A 245 3.07 -17.64 14.79
N ALA A 246 3.39 -17.53 13.49
CA ALA A 246 4.73 -17.50 12.92
C ALA A 246 5.73 -18.48 13.59
N LYS A 247 5.35 -19.76 13.76
CA LYS A 247 6.28 -20.76 14.31
C LYS A 247 7.57 -20.77 13.48
N GLY A 248 8.72 -20.78 14.15
CA GLY A 248 10.03 -20.67 13.49
C GLY A 248 10.26 -19.33 12.78
N ARG A 249 9.54 -18.26 13.18
CA ARG A 249 9.55 -16.92 12.55
C ARG A 249 9.22 -16.94 11.05
N TYR A 250 8.51 -17.97 10.60
CA TYR A 250 8.18 -18.17 9.20
C TYR A 250 6.70 -17.85 8.93
N ASN A 251 6.45 -16.94 7.98
CA ASN A 251 5.12 -16.51 7.56
C ASN A 251 4.88 -16.91 6.10
N MET A 252 3.89 -17.78 5.86
CA MET A 252 3.55 -18.30 4.55
C MET A 252 2.27 -17.70 3.96
N GLU A 253 1.73 -16.60 4.51
CA GLU A 253 0.48 -15.98 4.04
C GLU A 253 0.57 -15.40 2.62
N SER A 254 1.78 -15.18 2.10
CA SER A 254 2.03 -14.68 0.75
C SER A 254 3.23 -15.39 0.12
N PHE A 255 3.32 -15.34 -1.21
CA PHE A 255 4.48 -15.87 -1.93
C PHE A 255 5.78 -15.22 -1.45
N ALA A 256 5.79 -13.89 -1.28
CA ALA A 256 6.95 -13.16 -0.76
C ALA A 256 7.35 -13.64 0.64
N GLY A 257 6.38 -13.94 1.51
CA GLY A 257 6.65 -14.50 2.83
C GLY A 257 7.30 -15.89 2.76
N ILE A 258 6.80 -16.75 1.87
CA ILE A 258 7.34 -18.10 1.64
C ILE A 258 8.79 -18.04 1.18
N ILE A 259 9.08 -17.24 0.15
CA ILE A 259 10.44 -17.13 -0.40
C ILE A 259 11.40 -16.46 0.59
N LYS A 260 10.92 -15.50 1.39
CA LYS A 260 11.73 -14.82 2.40
C LYS A 260 12.25 -15.77 3.49
N GLY A 261 11.55 -16.87 3.77
CA GLY A 261 11.94 -17.83 4.79
C GLY A 261 11.73 -17.34 6.22
N GLY A 262 12.11 -18.19 7.18
CA GLY A 262 11.96 -17.94 8.61
C GLY A 262 13.28 -17.77 9.35
N GLU A 263 13.36 -18.34 10.55
CA GLU A 263 14.57 -18.40 11.37
C GLU A 263 15.66 -19.29 10.76
N VAL A 264 15.23 -20.34 10.04
CA VAL A 264 16.11 -21.27 9.36
C VAL A 264 16.29 -20.82 7.91
N GLY A 265 17.24 -19.91 7.71
CA GLY A 265 17.87 -19.51 6.43
C GLY A 265 17.05 -19.68 5.14
N ASP A 266 17.73 -20.13 4.08
CA ASP A 266 17.18 -20.25 2.73
C ASP A 266 16.14 -21.38 2.67
N THR A 267 14.89 -21.04 2.92
CA THR A 267 13.79 -22.02 3.01
C THR A 267 13.44 -22.61 1.65
N VAL A 268 13.45 -21.79 0.59
CA VAL A 268 13.22 -22.20 -0.80
C VAL A 268 14.36 -21.66 -1.66
N ILE A 269 15.14 -22.56 -2.26
CA ILE A 269 16.24 -22.23 -3.16
C ILE A 269 15.82 -22.57 -4.58
N SER A 270 15.55 -21.53 -5.37
CA SER A 270 15.14 -21.65 -6.78
C SER A 270 16.09 -22.58 -7.56
N GLY A 271 15.52 -23.59 -8.21
CA GLY A 271 16.23 -24.59 -9.01
C GLY A 271 16.94 -25.68 -8.20
N LYS A 272 16.88 -25.66 -6.86
CA LYS A 272 17.61 -26.59 -5.99
C LYS A 272 16.71 -27.17 -4.90
N PRO A 273 15.84 -28.14 -5.24
CA PRO A 273 14.97 -28.78 -4.26
C PRO A 273 15.76 -29.43 -3.12
N ASP A 274 16.85 -30.15 -3.42
CA ASP A 274 17.66 -30.85 -2.43
C ASP A 274 18.34 -29.93 -1.41
N ASP A 275 18.68 -28.69 -1.83
CA ASP A 275 19.29 -27.68 -0.96
C ASP A 275 18.22 -26.86 -0.20
N SER A 276 16.93 -27.00 -0.55
CA SER A 276 15.85 -26.22 0.04
C SER A 276 15.40 -26.81 1.37
N HIS A 277 15.51 -26.04 2.46
CA HIS A 277 15.11 -26.53 3.78
C HIS A 277 13.63 -26.95 3.82
N LEU A 278 12.74 -26.28 3.08
CA LEU A 278 11.34 -26.67 2.94
C LEU A 278 11.18 -28.13 2.50
N VAL A 279 11.94 -28.56 1.49
CA VAL A 279 11.87 -29.93 0.96
C VAL A 279 12.33 -30.93 2.03
N SER A 280 13.44 -30.64 2.71
CA SER A 280 13.97 -31.53 3.75
C SER A 280 12.96 -31.87 4.85
N VAL A 281 12.20 -30.87 5.34
CA VAL A 281 11.26 -31.05 6.46
C VAL A 281 9.91 -31.62 6.04
N VAL A 282 9.52 -31.54 4.76
CA VAL A 282 8.29 -32.17 4.27
C VAL A 282 8.53 -33.61 3.85
N VAL A 283 9.72 -33.93 3.32
CA VAL A 283 10.10 -35.30 2.91
C VAL A 283 10.34 -36.20 4.12
N ASP A 284 11.00 -35.69 5.16
CA ASP A 284 11.26 -36.46 6.38
C ASP A 284 10.03 -36.59 7.31
N GLY A 285 8.93 -35.90 6.97
CA GLY A 285 7.69 -35.90 7.73
C GLY A 285 7.71 -35.05 9.01
N SER A 286 8.77 -34.27 9.25
CA SER A 286 8.86 -33.35 10.39
C SER A 286 7.82 -32.23 10.32
N MET A 287 7.37 -31.87 9.11
CA MET A 287 6.33 -30.89 8.85
C MET A 287 5.24 -31.47 7.94
N PRO A 288 3.95 -31.27 8.27
CA PRO A 288 3.43 -30.50 9.41
C PRO A 288 3.53 -31.23 10.76
N GLN A 289 3.74 -30.46 11.83
CA GLN A 289 3.64 -30.97 13.20
C GLN A 289 2.17 -31.22 13.58
N ASP A 290 1.92 -32.32 14.30
CA ASP A 290 0.60 -32.69 14.82
C ASP A 290 -0.49 -32.89 13.74
N ALA A 291 -0.09 -33.19 12.51
CA ALA A 291 -0.98 -33.53 11.40
C ALA A 291 -0.34 -34.63 10.54
N ASP A 292 -1.14 -35.26 9.67
CA ASP A 292 -0.62 -36.25 8.74
C ASP A 292 0.46 -35.63 7.83
N PRO A 293 1.55 -36.37 7.49
CA PRO A 293 2.55 -35.94 6.51
C PRO A 293 1.93 -35.55 5.16
N LEU A 294 2.64 -34.77 4.36
CA LEU A 294 2.24 -34.51 2.98
C LEU A 294 2.20 -35.83 2.19
N THR A 295 1.31 -35.91 1.20
CA THR A 295 1.31 -37.05 0.27
C THR A 295 2.49 -36.94 -0.68
N ASN A 296 2.91 -38.06 -1.28
CA ASN A 296 4.01 -38.06 -2.25
C ASN A 296 3.70 -37.12 -3.43
N GLU A 297 2.44 -37.04 -3.88
CA GLU A 297 2.05 -36.13 -4.96
C GLU A 297 2.20 -34.65 -4.57
N GLN A 298 1.96 -34.31 -3.30
CA GLN A 298 2.17 -32.95 -2.80
C GLN A 298 3.65 -32.60 -2.72
N ILE A 299 4.48 -33.56 -2.27
CA ILE A 299 5.94 -33.41 -2.20
C ILE A 299 6.51 -33.26 -3.62
N ASP A 300 6.15 -34.15 -4.54
CA ASP A 300 6.59 -34.13 -5.94
C ASP A 300 6.22 -32.80 -6.61
N ALA A 301 5.02 -32.26 -6.35
CA ALA A 301 4.60 -30.96 -6.88
C ALA A 301 5.47 -29.82 -6.36
N ILE A 302 5.78 -29.80 -5.05
CA ILE A 302 6.66 -28.79 -4.43
C ILE A 302 8.08 -28.89 -4.99
N GLU A 303 8.65 -30.09 -5.03
CA GLU A 303 10.00 -30.33 -5.56
C GLU A 303 10.11 -29.91 -7.03
N LYS A 304 9.11 -30.29 -7.83
CA LYS A 304 9.05 -29.91 -9.25
C LYS A 304 8.91 -28.39 -9.42
N TRP A 305 8.05 -27.74 -8.64
CA TRP A 305 7.92 -26.29 -8.65
C TRP A 305 9.25 -25.60 -8.31
N ILE A 306 9.96 -26.07 -7.29
CA ILE A 306 11.28 -25.54 -6.92
C ILE A 306 12.31 -25.79 -8.02
N THR A 307 12.33 -26.99 -8.60
CA THR A 307 13.21 -27.37 -9.72
C THR A 307 13.00 -26.45 -10.93
N LEU A 308 11.75 -26.08 -11.21
CA LEU A 308 11.37 -25.15 -12.28
C LEU A 308 11.55 -23.67 -11.91
N GLY A 309 12.19 -23.40 -10.78
CA GLY A 309 12.62 -22.06 -10.38
C GLY A 309 11.77 -21.39 -9.30
N ALA A 310 10.83 -22.12 -8.69
CA ALA A 310 9.93 -21.60 -7.65
C ALA A 310 9.19 -20.33 -8.08
N VAL A 311 8.71 -20.28 -9.32
CA VAL A 311 8.13 -19.06 -9.93
C VAL A 311 6.70 -18.81 -9.46
N LEU A 312 6.32 -17.53 -9.39
CA LEU A 312 4.94 -17.09 -9.21
C LEU A 312 4.29 -16.87 -10.57
N ASP A 313 3.03 -17.30 -10.73
CA ASP A 313 2.28 -17.14 -11.98
C ASP A 313 2.18 -15.67 -12.42
N ALA A 314 2.13 -15.45 -13.74
CA ALA A 314 2.14 -14.12 -14.29
C ALA A 314 0.93 -13.26 -13.87
N GLY A 315 1.27 -12.04 -13.46
CA GLY A 315 0.30 -11.02 -13.06
C GLY A 315 -0.26 -11.18 -11.66
N LEU A 316 0.28 -12.12 -10.86
CA LEU A 316 0.01 -12.18 -9.43
C LEU A 316 0.98 -11.31 -8.67
N SER A 317 0.51 -10.72 -7.57
CA SER A 317 1.36 -9.96 -6.66
C SER A 317 2.03 -10.91 -5.64
N PRO A 318 3.35 -10.82 -5.44
CA PRO A 318 4.05 -11.60 -4.42
C PRO A 318 3.52 -11.40 -2.99
N ASP A 319 3.00 -10.22 -2.70
CA ASP A 319 2.47 -9.85 -1.38
C ASP A 319 0.98 -10.16 -1.23
N ALA A 320 0.31 -10.62 -2.28
CA ALA A 320 -1.10 -10.99 -2.19
C ALA A 320 -1.30 -12.17 -1.23
N PRO A 321 -2.33 -12.14 -0.35
CA PRO A 321 -2.67 -13.27 0.47
C PRO A 321 -2.94 -14.51 -0.39
N LEU A 322 -2.47 -15.69 0.04
CA LEU A 322 -2.68 -16.95 -0.71
C LEU A 322 -4.16 -17.17 -1.07
N SER A 323 -5.06 -16.88 -0.14
CA SER A 323 -6.52 -17.00 -0.34
C SER A 323 -7.09 -16.16 -1.49
N SER A 324 -6.40 -15.09 -1.89
CA SER A 324 -6.83 -14.20 -2.97
C SER A 324 -6.33 -14.64 -4.36
N ILE A 325 -5.28 -15.45 -4.40
CA ILE A 325 -4.65 -15.91 -5.65
C ILE A 325 -4.98 -17.36 -5.98
N MET A 326 -5.35 -18.17 -4.98
CA MET A 326 -5.73 -19.57 -5.18
C MET A 326 -6.99 -19.70 -6.05
N PRO A 327 -7.11 -20.79 -6.83
CA PRO A 327 -8.35 -21.08 -7.53
C PRO A 327 -9.48 -21.24 -6.52
N LYS A 328 -10.64 -20.66 -6.83
CA LYS A 328 -11.85 -20.96 -6.08
C LYS A 328 -12.16 -22.44 -6.26
N LEU A 329 -12.35 -23.15 -5.15
CA LEU A 329 -12.70 -24.57 -5.20
C LEU A 329 -13.98 -24.74 -6.03
N PRO A 330 -13.95 -25.54 -7.10
CA PRO A 330 -15.12 -25.78 -7.91
C PRO A 330 -16.19 -26.44 -7.03
N GLN A 331 -17.34 -25.80 -6.95
CA GLN A 331 -18.47 -26.32 -6.20
C GLN A 331 -19.19 -27.38 -7.06
N PRO A 332 -19.76 -28.42 -6.43
CA PRO A 332 -20.63 -29.35 -7.12
C PRO A 332 -21.65 -28.62 -8.00
N PRO A 333 -21.98 -29.14 -9.21
CA PRO A 333 -22.97 -28.51 -10.05
C PRO A 333 -24.33 -28.50 -9.34
N ALA A 334 -25.02 -27.36 -9.42
CA ALA A 334 -26.38 -27.27 -8.92
C ALA A 334 -27.29 -28.25 -9.67
N PRO A 335 -28.29 -28.86 -9.00
CA PRO A 335 -29.17 -29.83 -9.64
C PRO A 335 -29.99 -29.17 -10.74
N GLU A 336 -30.15 -29.81 -11.91
CA GLU A 336 -30.95 -29.22 -12.99
C GLU A 336 -32.39 -28.92 -12.56
N LYS A 337 -32.96 -29.79 -11.72
CA LYS A 337 -34.30 -29.65 -11.13
C LYS A 337 -34.27 -30.03 -9.65
N TYR A 338 -35.02 -29.28 -8.84
CA TYR A 338 -35.28 -29.64 -7.46
C TYR A 338 -36.41 -30.66 -7.40
N HIS A 339 -36.10 -31.88 -6.97
CA HIS A 339 -37.10 -32.94 -6.79
C HIS A 339 -37.81 -32.86 -5.43
N VAL A 340 -37.25 -32.10 -4.49
CA VAL A 340 -37.81 -31.79 -3.18
C VAL A 340 -37.63 -30.31 -2.88
N ALA A 341 -38.53 -29.73 -2.09
CA ALA A 341 -38.38 -28.36 -1.63
C ALA A 341 -37.10 -28.25 -0.77
N ILE A 342 -36.22 -27.31 -1.12
CA ILE A 342 -35.03 -27.00 -0.34
C ILE A 342 -35.28 -25.82 0.59
N PRO A 343 -34.59 -25.73 1.73
CA PRO A 343 -34.63 -24.55 2.56
C PRO A 343 -34.11 -23.33 1.80
N VAL A 344 -34.91 -22.27 1.75
CA VAL A 344 -34.45 -20.95 1.29
C VAL A 344 -33.95 -20.20 2.52
N THR A 345 -32.64 -20.12 2.67
CA THR A 345 -31.96 -19.53 3.84
C THR A 345 -31.64 -18.05 3.64
N ALA A 346 -31.65 -17.54 2.41
CA ALA A 346 -31.45 -16.14 2.12
C ALA A 346 -32.30 -15.69 0.93
N VAL A 347 -32.83 -14.46 1.02
CA VAL A 347 -33.52 -13.76 -0.08
C VAL A 347 -33.12 -12.29 -0.08
N ALA A 348 -33.11 -11.68 -1.26
CA ALA A 348 -32.89 -10.24 -1.42
C ALA A 348 -33.72 -9.72 -2.59
N ILE A 349 -34.18 -8.48 -2.49
CA ILE A 349 -34.87 -7.77 -3.58
C ILE A 349 -33.91 -6.70 -4.10
N SER A 350 -33.84 -6.53 -5.42
CA SER A 350 -33.03 -5.46 -6.02
C SER A 350 -33.56 -4.07 -5.63
N PRO A 351 -32.72 -3.02 -5.63
CA PRO A 351 -33.14 -1.69 -5.20
C PRO A 351 -34.30 -1.10 -6.01
N ASP A 352 -34.39 -1.45 -7.30
CA ASP A 352 -35.48 -1.05 -8.20
C ASP A 352 -36.72 -1.95 -8.10
N GLY A 353 -36.67 -3.01 -7.27
CA GLY A 353 -37.75 -3.97 -7.08
C GLY A 353 -38.00 -4.90 -8.27
N SER A 354 -37.16 -4.89 -9.31
CA SER A 354 -37.39 -5.67 -10.52
C SER A 354 -36.96 -7.14 -10.40
N LEU A 355 -36.01 -7.44 -9.52
CA LEU A 355 -35.44 -8.77 -9.32
C LEU A 355 -35.55 -9.24 -7.87
N VAL A 356 -35.75 -10.54 -7.70
CA VAL A 356 -35.57 -11.25 -6.43
C VAL A 356 -34.42 -12.22 -6.58
N ALA A 357 -33.45 -12.19 -5.68
CA ALA A 357 -32.44 -13.22 -5.53
C ALA A 357 -32.85 -14.17 -4.39
N SER A 358 -32.77 -15.47 -4.59
CA SER A 358 -32.98 -16.47 -3.54
C SER A 358 -31.83 -17.48 -3.50
N SER A 359 -31.52 -17.97 -2.30
CA SER A 359 -30.58 -19.07 -2.12
C SER A 359 -31.10 -20.35 -2.77
N GLY A 360 -30.22 -21.08 -3.45
CA GLY A 360 -30.41 -22.46 -3.89
C GLY A 360 -29.37 -23.40 -3.26
N TYR A 361 -29.29 -24.63 -3.78
CA TYR A 361 -28.27 -25.61 -3.41
C TYR A 361 -27.12 -25.54 -4.44
N HIS A 362 -25.94 -25.09 -3.99
CA HIS A 362 -24.80 -24.73 -4.84
C HIS A 362 -25.07 -23.64 -5.91
N GLU A 363 -26.14 -22.87 -5.73
CA GLU A 363 -26.49 -21.78 -6.63
C GLU A 363 -27.25 -20.65 -5.95
N VAL A 364 -27.35 -19.53 -6.66
CA VAL A 364 -28.30 -18.45 -6.38
C VAL A 364 -29.24 -18.32 -7.59
N LEU A 365 -30.53 -18.22 -7.31
CA LEU A 365 -31.58 -18.10 -8.32
C LEU A 365 -32.04 -16.64 -8.40
N ILE A 366 -32.13 -16.10 -9.61
CA ILE A 366 -32.58 -14.74 -9.87
C ILE A 366 -33.93 -14.82 -10.58
N TRP A 367 -34.92 -14.17 -9.99
CA TRP A 367 -36.32 -14.17 -10.42
C TRP A 367 -36.72 -12.76 -10.82
N ASN A 368 -37.63 -12.66 -11.78
CA ASN A 368 -38.37 -11.44 -12.04
C ASN A 368 -39.43 -11.28 -10.94
N ALA A 369 -39.41 -10.14 -10.24
CA ALA A 369 -40.28 -9.90 -9.10
C ALA A 369 -41.76 -9.73 -9.48
N GLN A 370 -42.06 -9.30 -10.71
CA GLN A 370 -43.42 -8.99 -11.15
C GLN A 370 -44.20 -10.24 -11.57
N ASN A 371 -43.55 -11.16 -12.29
CA ASN A 371 -44.21 -12.33 -12.86
C ASN A 371 -43.73 -13.67 -12.29
N GLY A 372 -42.70 -13.65 -11.42
CA GLY A 372 -42.16 -14.86 -10.78
C GLY A 372 -41.32 -15.74 -11.72
N GLU A 373 -40.99 -15.29 -12.93
CA GLU A 373 -40.18 -16.07 -13.86
C GLU A 373 -38.72 -16.15 -13.43
N LEU A 374 -38.11 -17.33 -13.58
CA LEU A 374 -36.68 -17.50 -13.35
C LEU A 374 -35.89 -16.85 -14.50
N VAL A 375 -35.15 -15.80 -14.17
CA VAL A 375 -34.36 -15.02 -15.13
C VAL A 375 -32.96 -15.62 -15.29
N ARG A 376 -32.33 -16.05 -14.19
CA ARG A 376 -30.95 -16.53 -14.21
C ARG A 376 -30.65 -17.50 -13.07
N ARG A 377 -29.76 -18.45 -13.34
CA ARG A 377 -29.11 -19.30 -12.35
C ARG A 377 -27.64 -18.89 -12.23
N ILE A 378 -27.17 -18.64 -11.02
CA ILE A 378 -25.77 -18.34 -10.71
C ILE A 378 -25.21 -19.58 -10.01
N SER A 379 -24.46 -20.39 -10.75
CA SER A 379 -23.83 -21.62 -10.27
C SER A 379 -22.47 -21.37 -9.61
N ASN A 380 -21.83 -22.44 -9.15
CA ASN A 380 -20.51 -22.42 -8.49
C ASN A 380 -20.52 -21.61 -7.17
N VAL A 381 -21.62 -21.69 -6.44
CA VAL A 381 -21.78 -21.14 -5.09
C VAL A 381 -21.60 -22.28 -4.09
N ALA A 382 -21.08 -21.99 -2.90
CA ALA A 382 -20.93 -23.02 -1.87
C ALA A 382 -22.29 -23.63 -1.47
N GLU A 383 -22.27 -24.78 -0.82
CA GLU A 383 -23.46 -25.61 -0.55
C GLU A 383 -24.66 -24.79 -0.03
N ARG A 384 -24.40 -23.88 0.91
CA ARG A 384 -25.43 -23.02 1.51
C ARG A 384 -25.08 -21.55 1.35
N THR A 385 -26.10 -20.76 1.01
CA THR A 385 -26.04 -19.29 1.03
C THR A 385 -26.69 -18.77 2.30
N TYR A 386 -25.95 -18.00 3.09
CA TYR A 386 -26.40 -17.42 4.36
C TYR A 386 -26.85 -15.97 4.24
N GLY A 387 -26.36 -15.26 3.22
CA GLY A 387 -26.70 -13.86 3.00
C GLY A 387 -26.68 -13.50 1.53
N LEU A 388 -27.65 -12.68 1.13
CA LEU A 388 -27.76 -12.08 -0.18
C LEU A 388 -28.04 -10.59 0.00
N GLN A 389 -27.32 -9.75 -0.75
CA GLN A 389 -27.60 -8.31 -0.76
C GLN A 389 -27.21 -7.70 -2.11
N PHE A 390 -28.14 -6.99 -2.73
CA PHE A 390 -27.83 -6.18 -3.90
C PHE A 390 -27.06 -4.92 -3.50
N SER A 391 -26.12 -4.49 -4.35
CA SER A 391 -25.51 -3.17 -4.22
C SER A 391 -26.58 -2.08 -4.36
N PRO A 392 -26.38 -0.88 -3.78
CA PRO A 392 -27.35 0.21 -3.88
C PRO A 392 -27.70 0.63 -5.32
N ASP A 393 -26.77 0.44 -6.26
CA ASP A 393 -26.97 0.72 -7.69
C ASP A 393 -27.55 -0.47 -8.48
N GLY A 394 -27.80 -1.60 -7.81
CA GLY A 394 -28.38 -2.82 -8.39
C GLY A 394 -27.44 -3.61 -9.31
N LYS A 395 -26.19 -3.19 -9.52
CA LYS A 395 -25.28 -3.81 -10.50
C LYS A 395 -24.57 -5.06 -9.98
N LEU A 396 -24.45 -5.21 -8.66
CA LEU A 396 -23.76 -6.31 -8.01
C LEU A 396 -24.67 -7.02 -7.01
N LEU A 397 -24.41 -8.30 -6.80
CA LEU A 397 -25.02 -9.11 -5.75
C LEU A 397 -23.90 -9.67 -4.89
N ALA A 398 -23.86 -9.25 -3.62
CA ALA A 398 -23.02 -9.88 -2.61
C ALA A 398 -23.66 -11.20 -2.17
N VAL A 399 -22.85 -12.26 -2.17
CA VAL A 399 -23.27 -13.61 -1.77
C VAL A 399 -22.36 -14.09 -0.65
N ALA A 400 -22.91 -14.28 0.53
CA ALA A 400 -22.23 -14.90 1.65
C ALA A 400 -22.63 -16.39 1.70
N ALA A 401 -21.72 -17.26 1.29
CA ALA A 401 -21.97 -18.70 1.16
C ALA A 401 -20.77 -19.48 1.70
N GLY A 402 -21.02 -20.69 2.19
CA GLY A 402 -19.97 -21.58 2.67
C GLY A 402 -20.50 -22.98 2.97
N THR A 403 -19.58 -23.92 3.07
CA THR A 403 -19.85 -25.25 3.62
C THR A 403 -19.30 -25.28 5.04
N PRO A 404 -20.13 -25.49 6.08
CA PRO A 404 -19.64 -25.58 7.45
C PRO A 404 -18.53 -26.62 7.58
N GLY A 405 -17.35 -26.19 8.04
CA GLY A 405 -16.18 -27.07 8.21
C GLY A 405 -15.24 -27.12 7.01
N GLU A 406 -15.54 -26.43 5.92
CA GLU A 406 -14.60 -26.19 4.81
C GLU A 406 -14.19 -24.71 4.79
N TYR A 407 -12.93 -24.46 4.40
CA TYR A 407 -12.30 -23.13 4.38
C TYR A 407 -12.40 -22.46 3.01
#